data_AF-A0A137QKT0-F1
#
_entry.id   AF-A0A137QKT0-F1
#
_cell.length_a   1.000
_cell.length_b   1.000
_cell.length_c   1.000
_cell.angle_alpha   90.00
_cell.angle_beta   90.00
_cell.angle_gamma   90.00
#
_symmetry.space_group_name_H-M   'P 1'
#
loop_
_entity.id
_entity.type
_entity.pdbx_description
1 polymer ?
#
loop_
_entity_poly.entity_id
_entity_poly.type
_entity_poly.pdbx_seq_one_letter_code
_entity_poly.pdbx_strand_id
1 'polypeptide(L)'
;MEFRNKASNYAYQLLALLPIPHFINQKRPIQAILENRLIHECLDIILAPLKDAAKIGALLSDPVSHLIGTIRLIFRIVPLSYHQQTPLTSSFFCYVDHWDIVPQAASTACSTKGSYPDPTTELYLLKRSLHANSRPIGDIILLNQIRAIIDLVPQMGQSAEHQLTKETSLSITNTAWLNKYFDKELFFALTSD
;
A
#
# COMPACT_ATOMS: atom_id res chain seq x y z
N MET A 1 -12.60 -26.83 10.70
CA MET A 1 -12.85 -26.68 9.25
C MET A 1 -13.44 -25.31 8.84
N GLU A 2 -13.65 -24.36 9.75
CA GLU A 2 -14.34 -23.09 9.41
C GLU A 2 -13.45 -21.99 8.77
N PHE A 3 -12.14 -22.02 9.00
CA PHE A 3 -11.24 -20.94 8.55
C PHE A 3 -11.07 -20.89 7.02
N ARG A 4 -11.24 -22.03 6.33
CA ARG A 4 -11.17 -22.09 4.85
C ARG A 4 -12.32 -21.34 4.18
N ASN A 5 -13.51 -21.30 4.81
CA ASN A 5 -14.71 -20.75 4.18
C ASN A 5 -14.70 -19.21 4.15
N LYS A 6 -14.06 -18.55 5.14
CA LYS A 6 -13.92 -17.08 5.18
C LYS A 6 -12.93 -16.54 4.13
N ALA A 7 -11.81 -17.24 3.91
CA ALA A 7 -10.81 -16.83 2.92
C ALA A 7 -11.33 -16.99 1.49
N SER A 8 -12.08 -18.07 1.20
CA SER A 8 -12.79 -18.21 -0.06
C SER A 8 -13.86 -17.13 -0.23
N ASN A 9 -14.59 -16.77 0.82
CA ASN A 9 -15.60 -15.70 0.75
C ASN A 9 -14.98 -14.34 0.39
N TYR A 10 -13.85 -13.98 1.00
CA TYR A 10 -13.10 -12.77 0.63
C TYR A 10 -12.54 -12.83 -0.80
N ALA A 11 -12.05 -13.99 -1.24
CA ALA A 11 -11.63 -14.17 -2.63
C ALA A 11 -12.80 -14.02 -3.62
N TYR A 12 -14.00 -14.48 -3.27
CA TYR A 12 -15.21 -14.25 -4.06
C TYR A 12 -15.66 -12.79 -4.06
N GLN A 13 -15.51 -12.08 -2.95
CA GLN A 13 -15.77 -10.63 -2.87
C GLN A 13 -14.79 -9.82 -3.73
N LEU A 14 -13.51 -10.22 -3.77
CA LEU A 14 -12.51 -9.61 -4.65
C LEU A 14 -12.74 -9.97 -6.13
N LEU A 15 -13.18 -11.19 -6.43
CA LEU A 15 -13.62 -11.59 -7.77
C LEU A 15 -14.83 -10.77 -8.24
N ALA A 16 -15.73 -10.37 -7.33
CA ALA A 16 -16.86 -9.51 -7.65
C ALA A 16 -16.45 -8.08 -8.05
N LEU A 17 -15.21 -7.66 -7.74
CA LEU A 17 -14.65 -6.39 -8.21
C LEU A 17 -14.09 -6.47 -9.63
N LEU A 18 -13.88 -7.68 -10.17
CA LEU A 18 -13.53 -7.80 -11.59
C LEU A 18 -14.75 -7.42 -12.44
N PRO A 19 -14.57 -6.59 -13.47
CA PRO A 19 -15.67 -6.25 -14.36
C PRO A 19 -16.21 -7.55 -14.98
N ILE A 20 -17.53 -7.75 -14.93
CA ILE A 20 -18.21 -8.85 -15.62
C ILE A 20 -18.55 -8.34 -17.02
N PRO A 21 -17.78 -8.71 -18.07
CA PRO A 21 -18.04 -8.20 -19.40
C PRO A 21 -19.31 -8.80 -19.98
N HIS A 22 -20.14 -7.95 -20.58
CA HIS A 22 -21.31 -8.37 -21.34
C HIS A 22 -21.07 -8.11 -22.83
N PHE A 23 -20.91 -9.17 -23.62
CA PHE A 23 -20.63 -9.05 -25.06
C PHE A 23 -21.94 -9.05 -25.85
N ILE A 24 -22.25 -7.91 -26.47
CA ILE A 24 -23.54 -7.66 -27.15
C ILE A 24 -23.76 -8.56 -28.38
N ASN A 25 -22.70 -9.06 -29.04
CA ASN A 25 -22.88 -9.79 -30.31
C ASN A 25 -21.66 -10.65 -30.76
N GLN A 26 -21.26 -11.66 -29.99
CA GLN A 26 -20.15 -12.54 -30.37
C GLN A 26 -20.46 -14.03 -30.21
N LYS A 27 -19.88 -14.85 -31.11
CA LYS A 27 -19.94 -16.31 -31.01
C LYS A 27 -19.22 -16.75 -29.72
N ARG A 28 -19.80 -17.70 -28.97
CA ARG A 28 -19.25 -18.24 -27.70
C ARG A 28 -17.72 -18.44 -27.66
N PRO A 29 -17.05 -19.05 -28.67
CA PRO A 29 -15.60 -19.22 -28.62
C PRO A 29 -14.82 -17.90 -28.62
N ILE A 30 -15.34 -16.85 -29.25
CA ILE A 30 -14.71 -15.52 -29.30
C ILE A 30 -14.96 -14.77 -27.99
N GLN A 31 -16.15 -14.92 -27.37
CA GLN A 31 -16.46 -14.36 -26.06
C GLN A 31 -15.50 -14.90 -24.99
N ALA A 32 -15.30 -16.23 -24.93
CA ALA A 32 -14.38 -16.83 -23.96
C ALA A 32 -12.93 -16.33 -24.12
N ILE A 33 -12.47 -16.08 -25.35
CA ILE A 33 -11.13 -15.53 -25.60
C ILE A 33 -11.05 -14.08 -25.11
N LEU A 34 -12.09 -13.28 -25.34
CA LEU A 34 -12.13 -11.88 -24.93
C LEU A 34 -12.30 -11.71 -23.42
N GLU A 35 -13.09 -12.56 -22.77
CA GLU A 35 -13.18 -12.64 -21.31
C GLU A 35 -11.81 -12.90 -20.70
N ASN A 36 -11.10 -13.92 -21.18
CA ASN A 36 -9.76 -14.23 -20.69
C ASN A 36 -8.80 -13.05 -20.91
N ARG A 37 -8.80 -12.43 -22.09
CA ARG A 37 -7.95 -11.26 -22.37
C ARG A 37 -8.27 -10.09 -21.44
N LEU A 38 -9.55 -9.79 -21.24
CA LEU A 38 -9.98 -8.72 -20.36
C LEU A 38 -9.57 -8.98 -18.91
N ILE A 39 -9.76 -10.21 -18.42
CA ILE A 39 -9.33 -10.60 -17.07
C ILE A 39 -7.82 -10.44 -16.92
N HIS A 40 -7.03 -10.92 -17.90
CA HIS A 40 -5.58 -10.75 -17.88
C HIS A 40 -5.16 -9.28 -17.91
N GLU A 41 -5.86 -8.43 -18.67
CA GLU A 41 -5.56 -7.00 -18.73
C GLU A 41 -5.94 -6.28 -17.44
N CYS A 42 -7.08 -6.62 -16.83
CA CYS A 42 -7.46 -6.13 -15.50
C CYS A 42 -6.45 -6.58 -14.44
N LEU A 43 -6.01 -7.84 -14.46
CA LEU A 43 -4.98 -8.34 -13.56
C LEU A 43 -3.65 -7.63 -13.79
N ASP A 44 -3.29 -7.35 -15.03
CA ASP A 44 -2.07 -6.62 -15.36
C ASP A 44 -2.08 -5.19 -14.83
N ILE A 45 -3.23 -4.51 -14.85
CA ILE A 45 -3.41 -3.18 -14.25
C ILE A 45 -3.29 -3.25 -12.72
N ILE A 46 -4.00 -4.19 -12.09
CA ILE A 46 -4.01 -4.34 -10.61
C ILE A 46 -2.63 -4.75 -10.10
N LEU A 47 -1.95 -5.64 -10.82
CA LEU A 47 -0.64 -6.18 -10.47
C LEU A 47 0.52 -5.36 -11.03
N ALA A 48 0.28 -4.28 -11.77
CA ALA A 48 1.37 -3.43 -12.29
C ALA A 48 2.35 -2.97 -11.21
N PRO A 49 1.91 -2.50 -10.02
CA PRO A 49 2.83 -2.13 -8.95
C PRO A 49 3.64 -3.33 -8.42
N LEU A 50 3.01 -4.52 -8.38
CA LEU A 50 3.67 -5.75 -7.97
C LEU A 50 4.73 -6.20 -8.99
N LYS A 51 4.44 -6.05 -10.28
CA LYS A 51 5.38 -6.33 -11.37
C LYS A 51 6.56 -5.36 -11.33
N ASP A 52 6.32 -4.09 -11.03
CA ASP A 52 7.38 -3.09 -10.89
C ASP A 52 8.26 -3.38 -9.66
N ALA A 53 7.65 -3.71 -8.51
CA ALA A 53 8.37 -4.16 -7.31
C ALA A 53 9.20 -5.44 -7.57
N ALA A 54 8.65 -6.40 -8.32
CA ALA A 54 9.35 -7.63 -8.70
C ALA A 54 10.52 -7.38 -9.67
N LYS A 55 10.38 -6.45 -10.63
CA LYS A 55 11.47 -6.04 -11.54
C LYS A 55 12.61 -5.34 -10.79
N ILE A 56 12.28 -4.55 -9.77
CA ILE A 56 13.25 -3.82 -8.96
C ILE A 56 13.91 -4.75 -7.94
N GLY A 57 13.28 -5.90 -7.61
CA GLY A 57 13.85 -6.92 -6.74
C GLY A 57 13.75 -6.58 -5.25
N ALA A 58 12.68 -5.90 -4.82
CA ALA A 58 12.54 -5.49 -3.43
C ALA A 58 11.76 -6.53 -2.60
N LEU A 59 12.50 -7.37 -1.90
CA LEU A 59 12.12 -7.78 -0.53
C LEU A 59 12.99 -6.92 0.40
N LEU A 60 12.75 -5.60 0.40
CA LEU A 60 13.54 -4.66 1.21
C LEU A 60 12.78 -4.37 2.51
N SER A 61 12.75 -5.35 3.41
CA SER A 61 12.66 -5.02 4.82
C SER A 61 14.08 -4.65 5.24
N ASP A 62 14.41 -3.36 5.27
CA ASP A 62 15.50 -2.91 6.13
C ASP A 62 15.01 -3.10 7.58
N PRO A 63 15.65 -3.94 8.40
CA PRO A 63 15.24 -4.16 9.79
C PRO A 63 15.52 -2.96 10.71
N VAL A 64 16.12 -1.88 10.22
CA VAL A 64 16.62 -0.79 11.08
C VAL A 64 15.68 0.42 11.17
N SER A 65 14.72 0.60 10.25
CA SER A 65 13.81 1.76 10.27
C SER A 65 12.33 1.36 10.25
N HIS A 66 11.54 2.02 11.11
CA HIS A 66 10.08 1.85 11.12
C HIS A 66 9.50 2.44 9.83
N LEU A 67 9.04 1.58 8.92
CA LEU A 67 8.41 2.02 7.67
C LEU A 67 6.94 2.37 7.90
N ILE A 68 6.56 3.59 7.52
CA ILE A 68 5.17 4.02 7.48
C ILE A 68 4.64 3.79 6.08
N GLY A 69 3.46 3.16 5.98
CA GLY A 69 2.93 2.82 4.67
C GLY A 69 1.43 2.63 4.57
N THR A 70 0.88 2.83 3.36
CA THR A 70 -0.53 2.57 3.07
C THR A 70 -0.66 1.22 2.37
N ILE A 71 -1.41 0.30 2.99
CA ILE A 71 -1.69 -1.01 2.40
C ILE A 71 -2.55 -0.83 1.16
N ARG A 72 -2.08 -1.34 0.02
CA ARG A 72 -2.80 -1.32 -1.25
C ARG A 72 -3.39 -2.67 -1.63
N LEU A 73 -2.64 -3.74 -1.39
CA LEU A 73 -3.05 -5.10 -1.75
C LEU A 73 -2.57 -6.07 -0.69
N ILE A 74 -3.44 -7.00 -0.28
CA ILE A 74 -3.06 -8.18 0.50
C ILE A 74 -3.22 -9.39 -0.41
N PHE A 75 -2.18 -10.20 -0.50
CA PHE A 75 -2.19 -11.37 -1.38
C PHE A 75 -1.40 -12.53 -0.76
N ARG A 76 -1.53 -13.70 -1.37
CA ARG A 76 -0.76 -14.88 -1.01
C ARG A 76 -0.27 -15.56 -2.27
N ILE A 77 0.96 -16.03 -2.24
CA ILE A 77 1.52 -16.83 -3.32
C ILE A 77 0.96 -18.25 -3.19
N VAL A 78 0.20 -18.70 -4.19
CA VAL A 78 -0.33 -20.06 -4.24
C VAL A 78 0.59 -20.90 -5.13
N PRO A 79 1.30 -21.91 -4.57
CA PRO A 79 2.17 -22.75 -5.36
C PRO A 79 1.34 -23.66 -6.28
N LEU A 80 1.82 -23.87 -7.51
CA LEU A 80 1.16 -24.71 -8.51
C LEU A 80 1.19 -26.20 -8.14
N SER A 81 2.10 -26.61 -7.25
CA SER A 81 2.23 -28.01 -6.84
C SER A 81 2.29 -28.14 -5.31
N TYR A 82 1.56 -29.11 -4.77
CA TYR A 82 1.42 -29.34 -3.33
C TYR A 82 2.76 -29.67 -2.66
N HIS A 83 3.71 -30.26 -3.41
CA HIS A 83 5.05 -30.58 -2.94
C HIS A 83 5.99 -29.37 -2.81
N GLN A 84 5.59 -28.18 -3.26
CA GLN A 84 6.39 -26.94 -3.19
C GLN A 84 5.89 -25.98 -2.10
N GLN A 85 5.09 -26.47 -1.15
CA GLN A 85 4.64 -25.66 -0.02
C GLN A 85 5.80 -25.37 0.93
N THR A 86 6.33 -24.15 0.84
CA THR A 86 7.24 -23.58 1.83
C THR A 86 6.47 -22.68 2.80
N PRO A 87 6.99 -22.38 4.00
CA PRO A 87 6.37 -21.44 4.93
C PRO A 87 6.02 -20.10 4.26
N LEU A 88 6.88 -19.63 3.35
CA LEU A 88 6.68 -18.41 2.56
C LEU A 88 5.43 -18.48 1.66
N THR A 89 5.13 -19.64 1.07
CA THR A 89 3.90 -19.87 0.28
C THR A 89 2.63 -20.05 1.14
N SER A 90 2.79 -20.15 2.46
CA SER A 90 1.67 -20.18 3.41
C SER A 90 1.34 -18.81 4.00
N SER A 91 2.28 -17.87 3.91
CA SER A 91 2.16 -16.52 4.45
C SER A 91 1.36 -15.60 3.53
N PHE A 92 0.71 -14.61 4.14
CA PHE A 92 0.16 -13.47 3.44
C PHE A 92 1.21 -12.37 3.32
N PHE A 93 1.24 -11.74 2.17
CA PHE A 93 2.04 -10.57 1.84
C PHE A 93 1.11 -9.37 1.68
N CYS A 94 1.67 -8.18 1.84
CA CYS A 94 1.02 -6.96 1.41
C CYS A 94 1.95 -6.11 0.56
N TYR A 95 1.37 -5.49 -0.46
CA TYR A 95 1.98 -4.39 -1.18
C TYR A 95 1.58 -3.08 -0.48
N VAL A 96 2.58 -2.28 -0.13
CA VAL A 96 2.45 -1.09 0.70
C VAL A 96 3.14 0.08 0.02
N ASP A 97 2.47 1.21 -0.12
CA ASP A 97 3.16 2.45 -0.51
C ASP A 97 3.90 3.02 0.66
N HIS A 98 5.11 3.50 0.42
CA HIS A 98 5.89 4.11 1.49
C HIS A 98 5.63 5.61 1.63
N TRP A 99 5.72 6.03 2.89
CA TRP A 99 5.64 7.41 3.32
C TRP A 99 6.89 7.71 4.15
N ASP A 100 7.70 8.64 3.65
CA ASP A 100 8.92 9.07 4.31
C ASP A 100 8.64 10.26 5.22
N ILE A 101 9.18 10.19 6.43
CA ILE A 101 9.18 11.32 7.37
C ILE A 101 10.12 12.41 6.82
N VAL A 102 9.59 13.60 6.56
CA VAL A 102 10.34 14.74 5.99
C VAL A 102 10.88 15.64 7.11
N PRO A 103 12.18 15.98 7.12
CA PRO A 103 12.74 16.92 8.10
C PRO A 103 12.04 18.28 8.09
N GLN A 104 11.60 18.76 9.25
CA GLN A 104 10.79 19.99 9.42
C GLN A 104 11.54 21.13 10.13
N ALA A 105 12.88 21.25 9.96
CA ALA A 105 13.64 22.51 9.99
C ALA A 105 15.13 22.26 9.70
N ALA A 106 15.84 23.30 9.27
CA ALA A 106 17.31 23.35 9.26
C ALA A 106 17.81 23.35 10.71
N SER A 107 18.43 22.27 11.15
CA SER A 107 19.02 22.19 12.48
C SER A 107 20.25 23.10 12.57
N THR A 108 20.27 24.00 13.55
CA THR A 108 21.49 24.69 14.03
C THR A 108 22.23 23.87 15.09
N ALA A 109 21.80 22.64 15.39
CA ALA A 109 22.40 21.77 16.39
C ALA A 109 22.77 20.39 15.81
N CYS A 110 23.87 19.83 16.32
CA CYS A 110 24.49 18.57 15.92
C CYS A 110 23.65 17.30 16.21
N SER A 111 22.43 17.23 15.67
CA SER A 111 21.62 16.01 15.58
C SER A 111 21.58 15.57 14.12
N THR A 112 21.94 14.31 13.84
CA THR A 112 21.91 13.74 12.48
C THR A 112 20.50 13.59 11.90
N LYS A 113 19.47 13.73 12.75
CA LYS A 113 18.06 13.81 12.38
C LYS A 113 17.60 15.25 12.64
N GLY A 114 17.08 15.94 11.61
CA GLY A 114 16.68 17.35 11.69
C GLY A 114 15.62 17.66 12.76
N SER A 115 15.13 18.90 12.83
CA SER A 115 14.09 19.26 13.79
C SER A 115 12.77 18.59 13.37
N TYR A 116 12.33 17.65 14.19
CA TYR A 116 11.00 17.03 14.13
C TYR A 116 10.35 17.14 15.50
N PRO A 117 9.02 17.20 15.62
CA PRO A 117 8.00 17.47 14.59
C PRO A 117 7.84 18.97 14.24
N ASP A 118 6.91 19.33 13.34
CA ASP A 118 6.61 20.72 12.97
C ASP A 118 6.28 21.58 14.20
N PRO A 119 6.88 22.76 14.38
CA PRO A 119 6.75 23.54 15.61
C PRO A 119 5.36 24.12 15.85
N THR A 120 4.50 24.19 14.82
CA THR A 120 3.16 24.78 14.93
C THR A 120 2.11 23.72 15.25
N THR A 121 2.17 22.59 14.54
CA THR A 121 1.20 21.49 14.63
C THR A 121 1.67 20.39 15.59
N GLU A 122 2.98 20.33 15.86
CA GLU A 122 3.67 19.25 16.57
C GLU A 122 3.38 17.87 15.94
N LEU A 123 3.17 17.82 14.62
CA LEU A 123 2.95 16.60 13.85
C LEU A 123 4.10 16.33 12.87
N TYR A 124 4.36 15.05 12.59
CA TYR A 124 5.30 14.65 11.55
C TYR A 124 4.66 14.83 10.17
N LEU A 125 5.36 15.53 9.28
CA LEU A 125 5.01 15.61 7.86
C LEU A 125 5.62 14.40 7.18
N LEU A 126 4.75 13.65 6.53
CA LEU A 126 5.09 12.52 5.71
C LEU A 126 4.96 12.94 4.25
N LYS A 127 5.90 12.48 3.44
CA LYS A 127 5.84 12.60 1.99
C LYS A 127 5.81 11.20 1.40
N ARG A 128 4.82 10.97 0.55
CA ARG A 128 4.74 9.77 -0.25
C ARG A 128 5.88 9.76 -1.23
N SER A 129 6.48 8.61 -1.35
CA SER A 129 7.67 8.51 -2.15
C SER A 129 7.34 8.00 -3.53
N LEU A 130 8.02 8.59 -4.50
CA LEU A 130 7.65 8.53 -5.90
C LEU A 130 8.86 8.08 -6.72
N HIS A 131 8.60 7.23 -7.70
CA HIS A 131 9.56 6.85 -8.71
C HIS A 131 9.93 8.08 -9.55
N ALA A 132 11.00 7.98 -10.35
CA ALA A 132 11.36 9.02 -11.32
C ALA A 132 10.23 9.37 -12.31
N ASN A 133 9.25 8.47 -12.49
CA ASN A 133 8.07 8.67 -13.32
C ASN A 133 6.84 9.23 -12.55
N SER A 134 7.04 9.74 -11.32
CA SER A 134 6.01 10.30 -10.44
C SER A 134 4.94 9.31 -9.98
N ARG A 135 5.13 8.01 -10.14
CA ARG A 135 4.24 6.98 -9.55
C ARG A 135 4.67 6.64 -8.13
N PRO A 136 3.76 6.30 -7.22
CA PRO A 136 4.12 5.91 -5.87
C PRO A 136 4.98 4.66 -5.85
N ILE A 137 6.07 4.71 -5.09
CA ILE A 137 6.93 3.58 -4.80
C ILE A 137 6.30 2.81 -3.64
N GLY A 138 6.32 1.48 -3.74
CA GLY A 138 5.91 0.62 -2.65
C GLY A 138 6.73 -0.65 -2.58
N ASP A 139 6.64 -1.31 -1.44
CA ASP A 139 7.35 -2.53 -1.11
C ASP A 139 6.38 -3.68 -0.84
N ILE A 140 6.89 -4.90 -0.96
CA ILE A 140 6.17 -6.12 -0.57
C ILE A 140 6.71 -6.55 0.79
N ILE A 141 5.86 -6.49 1.82
CA ILE A 141 6.19 -6.93 3.17
C ILE A 141 5.33 -8.12 3.57
N LEU A 142 5.75 -8.87 4.59
CA LEU A 142 4.90 -9.91 5.18
C LEU A 142 3.80 -9.26 6.01
N LEU A 143 2.59 -9.79 5.96
CA LEU A 143 1.46 -9.24 6.71
C LEU A 143 1.73 -9.24 8.25
N ASN A 144 2.54 -10.19 8.74
CA ASN A 144 2.92 -10.28 10.15
C ASN A 144 3.97 -9.25 10.59
N GLN A 145 4.57 -8.49 9.67
CA GLN A 145 5.50 -7.41 9.98
C GLN A 145 4.77 -6.12 10.35
N ILE A 146 3.47 -6.01 10.05
CA ILE A 146 2.66 -4.86 10.44
C ILE A 146 2.50 -4.86 11.96
N ARG A 147 3.01 -3.81 12.61
CA ARG A 147 3.01 -3.67 14.08
C ARG A 147 1.87 -2.83 14.60
N ALA A 148 1.44 -1.81 13.86
CA ALA A 148 0.42 -0.88 14.30
C ALA A 148 -0.33 -0.27 13.12
N ILE A 149 -1.52 0.22 13.40
CA ILE A 149 -2.30 1.08 12.50
C ILE A 149 -2.06 2.52 12.95
N ILE A 150 -1.91 3.41 11.99
CA ILE A 150 -1.79 4.85 12.20
C ILE A 150 -2.87 5.59 11.43
N ASP A 151 -3.12 6.84 11.80
CA ASP A 151 -4.00 7.73 11.07
C ASP A 151 -3.19 8.82 10.36
N LEU A 152 -3.48 8.98 9.07
CA LEU A 152 -2.82 9.94 8.18
C LEU A 152 -3.82 11.00 7.78
N VAL A 153 -3.50 12.26 8.08
CA VAL A 153 -4.32 13.40 7.69
C VAL A 153 -3.72 14.03 6.44
N PRO A 154 -4.36 13.92 5.27
CA PRO A 154 -3.86 14.50 4.03
C PRO A 154 -3.62 16.00 4.21
N GLN A 155 -2.48 16.50 3.76
CA GLN A 155 -2.22 17.93 3.81
C GLN A 155 -3.04 18.62 2.72
N MET A 156 -4.13 19.28 3.11
CA MET A 156 -4.86 20.15 2.20
C MET A 156 -4.05 21.41 1.91
N GLY A 157 -3.89 21.74 0.63
CA GLY A 157 -3.34 23.01 0.19
C GLY A 157 -4.31 24.17 0.42
N GLN A 158 -3.96 25.35 -0.10
CA GLN A 158 -4.80 26.55 0.00
C GLN A 158 -6.17 26.41 -0.68
N SER A 159 -6.28 25.52 -1.67
CA SER A 159 -7.52 25.19 -2.36
C SER A 159 -7.81 23.70 -2.20
N ALA A 160 -9.02 23.35 -1.75
CA ALA A 160 -9.46 21.97 -1.68
C ALA A 160 -9.76 21.47 -3.09
N GLU A 161 -9.00 20.49 -3.57
CA GLU A 161 -9.28 19.85 -4.85
C GLU A 161 -10.64 19.12 -4.78
N HIS A 162 -11.51 19.37 -5.75
CA HIS A 162 -12.85 18.75 -5.79
C HIS A 162 -12.80 17.21 -5.87
N GLN A 163 -11.68 16.64 -6.30
CA GLN A 163 -11.49 15.20 -6.37
C GLN A 163 -11.12 14.57 -5.02
N LEU A 164 -10.84 15.38 -4.00
CA LEU A 164 -10.42 14.94 -2.68
C LEU A 164 -11.65 14.57 -1.84
N THR A 165 -11.98 13.29 -1.83
CA THR A 165 -13.02 12.69 -0.98
C THR A 165 -12.36 11.90 0.13
N LYS A 166 -13.15 11.44 1.10
CA LYS A 166 -12.68 10.52 2.14
C LYS A 166 -11.95 9.31 1.55
N GLU A 167 -12.39 8.82 0.39
CA GLU A 167 -11.89 7.59 -0.24
C GLU A 167 -10.66 7.83 -1.12
N THR A 168 -10.53 9.04 -1.70
CA THR A 168 -9.46 9.36 -2.65
C THR A 168 -8.36 10.22 -2.06
N SER A 169 -8.56 10.78 -0.87
CA SER A 169 -7.63 11.75 -0.30
C SER A 169 -6.20 11.22 -0.14
N LEU A 170 -6.01 10.01 0.39
CA LEU A 170 -4.69 9.38 0.53
C LEU A 170 -4.15 8.78 -0.78
N SER A 171 -5.00 8.59 -1.80
CA SER A 171 -4.54 8.12 -3.11
C SER A 171 -4.02 9.27 -3.97
N ILE A 172 -4.64 10.46 -3.88
CA ILE A 172 -4.28 11.66 -4.64
C ILE A 172 -3.13 12.44 -3.98
N THR A 173 -3.15 12.55 -2.65
CA THR A 173 -2.15 13.37 -1.95
C THR A 173 -0.79 12.67 -1.87
N ASN A 174 0.27 13.47 -1.98
CA ASN A 174 1.65 13.05 -1.79
C ASN A 174 2.23 13.55 -0.46
N THR A 175 1.48 14.32 0.31
CA THR A 175 1.89 14.80 1.62
C THR A 175 0.75 14.62 2.63
N ALA A 176 1.10 14.13 3.82
CA ALA A 176 0.15 13.87 4.89
C ALA A 176 0.81 14.09 6.24
N TRP A 177 0.00 14.43 7.24
CA TRP A 177 0.42 14.56 8.62
C TRP A 177 0.16 13.26 9.37
N LEU A 178 1.13 12.81 10.16
CA LEU A 178 0.93 11.72 11.10
C LEU A 178 0.11 12.23 12.30
N ASN A 179 -1.06 11.67 12.51
CA ASN A 179 -1.98 12.15 13.54
C ASN A 179 -1.62 11.62 14.94
N LYS A 180 -1.04 12.47 15.79
CA LYS A 180 -0.73 12.15 17.20
C LYS A 180 -1.96 11.88 18.07
N TYR A 181 -3.14 12.32 17.64
CA TYR A 181 -4.37 12.20 18.44
C TYR A 181 -5.04 10.83 18.29
N PHE A 182 -4.63 10.03 17.30
CA PHE A 182 -5.13 8.67 17.12
C PHE A 182 -4.56 7.72 18.17
N ASP A 183 -3.22 7.73 18.31
CA ASP A 183 -2.51 6.97 19.33
C ASP A 183 -1.26 7.73 19.75
N LYS A 184 -1.29 8.29 20.96
CA LYS A 184 -0.18 9.10 21.50
C LYS A 184 1.02 8.26 21.87
N GLU A 185 0.80 7.04 22.40
CA GLU A 185 1.89 6.18 22.83
C GLU A 185 2.69 5.71 21.62
N LEU A 186 1.99 5.27 20.58
CA LEU A 186 2.61 4.92 19.31
C LEU A 186 3.31 6.12 18.66
N PHE A 187 2.67 7.29 18.68
CA PHE A 187 3.24 8.51 18.10
C PHE A 187 4.58 8.88 18.75
N PHE A 188 4.69 8.84 20.09
CA PHE A 188 5.95 9.10 20.78
C PHE A 188 6.95 7.94 20.72
N ALA A 189 6.48 6.70 20.55
CA ALA A 189 7.36 5.55 20.32
C ALA A 189 8.15 5.68 18.99
N LEU A 190 7.57 6.34 17.98
CA LEU A 190 8.27 6.62 16.72
C LEU A 190 9.41 7.66 16.86
N THR A 191 9.45 8.39 17.98
CA THR A 191 10.41 9.48 18.23
C THR A 191 11.51 9.08 19.20
N SER A 192 11.37 7.95 19.89
CA SER A 192 12.28 7.48 20.92
C SER A 192 13.23 6.43 20.32
N ASP A 193 14.39 6.88 19.84
CA ASP A 193 15.59 6.05 19.72
C ASP A 193 16.36 6.04 21.04
#